data_AF-A0A353DKX2-F1
#
_entry.id   AF-A0A353DKX2-F1
#
_cell.length_a   1.000
_cell.length_b   1.000
_cell.length_c   1.000
_cell.angle_alpha   90.00
_cell.angle_beta   90.00
_cell.angle_gamma   90.00
#
_symmetry.space_group_name_H-M   'P 1'
#
loop_
_entity.id
_entity.type
_entity.pdbx_description
1 polymer ?
#
loop_
_entity_poly.entity_id
_entity_poly.type
_entity_poly.pdbx_seq_one_letter_code
_entity_poly.pdbx_strand_id
1 'polypeptide(L)'
;MSEKKKENGFTKFFQKVGKSISDANRESKLENAYTKDARKFSIYEDDSTFGGISKYGKILDETHVELYGELKDNDIPFSSVLVIEPKDKDKELPKFFYVVAKKHDENDLVSLKIKEKEEEKEVENEYKRPVTILTLDPGVQEVQVIKVNKKYFLRKEESK
;
A
#
# COMPACT_ATOMS: atom_id res chain seq x y z
N MET A 1 10.04 -15.53 54.79
CA MET A 1 8.93 -14.55 54.65
C MET A 1 9.57 -13.17 54.60
N SER A 2 9.47 -12.35 53.56
CA SER A 2 8.47 -12.31 52.49
C SER A 2 9.11 -11.73 51.23
N GLU A 3 9.05 -12.50 50.14
CA GLU A 3 9.28 -12.01 48.78
C GLU A 3 8.17 -11.02 48.43
N LYS A 4 8.52 -9.81 47.98
CA LYS A 4 7.62 -9.02 47.13
C LYS A 4 8.36 -8.52 45.90
N LYS A 5 7.87 -9.04 44.79
CA LYS A 5 8.31 -8.92 43.40
C LYS A 5 8.42 -7.45 42.97
N LYS A 6 9.50 -7.16 42.23
CA LYS A 6 9.59 -6.02 41.31
C LYS A 6 8.46 -6.19 40.28
N GLU A 7 7.41 -5.39 40.38
CA GLU A 7 6.40 -5.31 39.33
C GLU A 7 6.92 -4.42 38.20
N ASN A 8 6.98 -5.02 37.01
CA ASN A 8 7.39 -4.41 35.76
C ASN A 8 6.46 -3.25 35.38
N GLY A 9 7.00 -2.02 35.35
CA GLY A 9 6.31 -0.80 34.93
C GLY A 9 6.08 -0.63 33.43
N PHE A 10 6.16 -1.69 32.62
CA PHE A 10 6.03 -1.61 31.15
C PHE A 10 4.98 -2.55 30.55
N THR A 11 4.34 -3.41 31.35
CA THR A 11 3.50 -4.50 30.80
C THR A 11 2.00 -4.22 30.78
N LYS A 12 1.55 -3.04 31.21
CA LYS A 12 0.10 -2.72 31.31
C LYS A 12 -0.48 -1.89 30.17
N PHE A 13 0.29 -1.56 29.13
CA PHE A 13 -0.19 -0.68 28.04
C PHE A 13 -0.68 -1.41 26.77
N PHE A 14 -0.64 -2.74 26.72
CA PHE A 14 -0.89 -3.48 25.47
C PHE A 14 -2.22 -4.24 25.34
N GLN A 15 -3.15 -4.13 26.29
CA GLN A 15 -4.43 -4.83 26.17
C GLN A 15 -5.58 -3.99 26.69
N LYS A 16 -6.05 -3.05 25.87
CA LYS A 16 -7.44 -2.62 25.94
C LYS A 16 -8.00 -2.60 24.53
N VAL A 17 -8.46 -3.78 24.12
CA VAL A 17 -9.39 -3.97 23.01
C VAL A 17 -10.67 -3.21 23.38
N GLY A 18 -10.71 -1.91 23.07
CA GLY A 18 -11.86 -1.04 23.29
C GLY A 18 -12.96 -1.38 22.28
N LYS A 19 -14.03 -2.01 22.76
CA LYS A 19 -15.28 -2.22 22.03
C LYS A 19 -16.01 -0.88 21.82
N SER A 20 -16.76 -0.80 20.71
CA SER A 20 -17.80 0.20 20.39
C SER A 20 -17.46 1.33 19.42
N ILE A 21 -16.69 1.02 18.38
CA ILE A 21 -16.92 1.55 17.03
C ILE A 21 -17.14 0.29 16.17
N SER A 22 -18.10 0.27 15.24
CA SER A 22 -18.18 -0.87 14.30
C SER A 22 -16.80 -1.05 13.68
N ASP A 23 -16.23 -2.25 13.67
CA ASP A 23 -14.84 -2.45 13.24
C ASP A 23 -14.56 -1.80 11.86
N ALA A 24 -15.59 -1.74 11.00
CA ALA A 24 -15.58 -0.99 9.75
C ALA A 24 -15.27 0.51 9.89
N ASN A 25 -15.93 1.22 10.80
CA ASN A 25 -15.70 2.66 11.03
C ASN A 25 -14.30 2.93 11.61
N ARG A 26 -13.74 1.99 12.37
CA ARG A 26 -12.36 2.08 12.86
C ARG A 26 -11.38 1.86 11.73
N GLU A 27 -11.60 0.83 10.90
CA GLU A 27 -10.71 0.52 9.79
C GLU A 27 -10.65 1.67 8.77
N SER A 28 -11.80 2.29 8.45
CA SER A 28 -11.82 3.49 7.61
C SER A 28 -11.05 4.68 8.22
N LYS A 29 -11.08 4.84 9.55
CA LYS A 29 -10.28 5.89 10.22
C LYS A 29 -8.78 5.60 10.16
N LEU A 30 -8.38 4.34 10.26
CA LEU A 30 -6.99 3.92 10.16
C LEU A 30 -6.46 4.07 8.75
N GLU A 31 -7.23 3.63 7.74
CA GLU A 31 -6.90 3.88 6.34
C GLU A 31 -6.77 5.39 6.09
N ASN A 32 -7.73 6.20 6.54
CA ASN A 32 -7.63 7.67 6.44
C ASN A 32 -6.43 8.27 7.18
N ALA A 33 -6.00 7.67 8.29
CA ALA A 33 -4.80 8.13 8.99
C ALA A 33 -3.53 7.81 8.19
N TYR A 34 -3.48 6.64 7.55
CA TYR A 34 -2.38 6.25 6.67
C TYR A 34 -2.33 7.12 5.41
N THR A 35 -3.47 7.38 4.76
CA THR A 35 -3.53 8.08 3.47
C THR A 35 -3.11 9.55 3.51
N LYS A 36 -3.09 10.18 4.69
CA LYS A 36 -2.64 11.58 4.85
C LYS A 36 -1.22 11.82 4.36
N ASP A 37 -0.34 10.87 4.63
CA ASP A 37 1.08 10.94 4.27
C ASP A 37 1.45 9.92 3.17
N ALA A 38 0.45 9.25 2.60
CA ALA A 38 0.63 8.26 1.55
C ALA A 38 0.24 8.83 0.18
N ARG A 39 0.66 8.13 -0.87
CA ARG A 39 0.28 8.42 -2.25
C ARG A 39 -0.55 7.27 -2.81
N LYS A 40 -1.45 7.59 -3.73
CA LYS A 40 -2.19 6.60 -4.51
C LYS A 40 -1.31 6.08 -5.65
N PHE A 41 -1.18 4.77 -5.74
CA PHE A 41 -0.54 4.04 -6.84
C PHE A 41 -1.59 3.30 -7.65
N SER A 42 -1.40 3.28 -8.96
CA SER A 42 -2.20 2.46 -9.88
C SER A 42 -1.36 1.28 -10.34
N ILE A 43 -1.91 0.08 -10.28
CA ILE A 43 -1.22 -1.17 -10.62
C ILE A 43 -2.07 -1.90 -11.65
N TYR A 44 -1.47 -2.21 -12.80
CA TYR A 44 -2.15 -2.78 -13.96
C TYR A 44 -1.65 -4.19 -14.26
N GLU A 45 -2.58 -5.07 -14.57
CA GLU A 45 -2.34 -6.47 -14.91
C GLU A 45 -2.53 -6.72 -16.42
N ASP A 46 -1.82 -7.72 -16.96
CA ASP A 46 -1.75 -8.08 -18.38
C ASP A 46 -3.13 -8.31 -19.04
N ASP A 47 -4.06 -8.99 -18.35
CA ASP A 47 -5.31 -9.47 -18.97
C ASP A 47 -6.55 -8.63 -18.61
N SER A 48 -6.38 -7.50 -17.94
CA SER A 48 -7.54 -6.72 -17.50
C SER A 48 -7.92 -5.66 -18.54
N THR A 49 -8.99 -5.90 -19.29
CA THR A 49 -9.55 -4.89 -20.21
C THR A 49 -10.05 -3.64 -19.48
N PHE A 50 -10.16 -3.69 -18.13
CA PHE A 50 -10.63 -2.61 -17.25
C PHE A 50 -10.07 -2.64 -15.79
N GLY A 51 -9.06 -3.44 -15.46
CA GLY A 51 -8.75 -3.78 -14.06
C GLY A 51 -7.39 -3.29 -13.56
N GLY A 52 -7.23 -1.97 -13.40
CA GLY A 52 -6.15 -1.45 -12.56
C GLY A 52 -6.60 -1.44 -11.10
N ILE A 53 -5.84 -2.03 -10.17
CA ILE A 53 -6.08 -1.80 -8.74
C ILE A 53 -5.43 -0.49 -8.32
N SER A 54 -6.07 0.21 -7.40
CA SER A 54 -5.51 1.39 -6.75
C SER A 54 -5.20 1.09 -5.30
N LYS A 55 -3.97 1.36 -4.86
CA LYS A 55 -3.54 1.18 -3.47
C LYS A 55 -2.82 2.42 -2.97
N TYR A 56 -2.99 2.73 -1.69
CA TYR A 56 -2.24 3.78 -1.03
C TYR A 56 -0.96 3.22 -0.45
N GLY A 57 0.12 4.00 -0.54
CA GLY A 57 1.43 3.54 -0.12
C GLY A 57 2.47 4.64 0.01
N LYS A 58 3.70 4.24 0.31
CA LYS A 58 4.87 5.11 0.39
C LYS A 58 6.03 4.53 -0.40
N ILE A 59 6.78 5.40 -1.06
CA ILE A 59 8.06 5.02 -1.70
C ILE A 59 9.08 4.92 -0.58
N LEU A 60 9.66 3.73 -0.36
CA LEU A 60 10.70 3.52 0.64
C LEU A 60 12.06 3.91 0.08
N ASP A 61 12.34 3.48 -1.14
CA ASP A 61 13.56 3.78 -1.89
C ASP A 61 13.30 3.68 -3.42
N GLU A 62 14.35 3.65 -4.24
CA GLU A 62 14.25 3.63 -5.69
C GLU A 62 13.54 2.39 -6.26
N THR A 63 13.57 1.27 -5.54
CA THR A 63 13.04 -0.03 -6.00
C THR A 63 12.03 -0.64 -5.05
N HIS A 64 11.69 0.00 -3.93
CA HIS A 64 10.73 -0.52 -2.96
C HIS A 64 9.57 0.44 -2.68
N VAL A 65 8.36 -0.11 -2.72
CA VAL A 65 7.12 0.59 -2.36
C VAL A 65 6.38 -0.19 -1.29
N GLU A 66 6.02 0.49 -0.20
CA GLU A 66 5.12 0.00 0.83
C GLU A 66 3.68 0.30 0.42
N LEU A 67 2.78 -0.68 0.49
CA LEU A 67 1.34 -0.53 0.29
C LEU A 67 0.58 -0.85 1.58
N TYR A 68 -0.46 -0.07 1.87
CA TYR A 68 -1.33 -0.31 3.01
C TYR A 68 -2.14 -1.61 2.85
N GLY A 69 -2.14 -2.41 3.91
CA GLY A 69 -2.86 -3.67 3.97
C GLY A 69 -2.07 -4.86 3.47
N GLU A 70 -2.62 -6.03 3.76
CA GLU A 70 -2.13 -7.30 3.25
C GLU A 70 -2.73 -7.55 1.88
N LEU A 71 -1.87 -7.74 0.87
CA LEU A 71 -2.27 -8.21 -0.45
C LEU A 71 -1.97 -9.70 -0.53
N LYS A 72 -2.84 -10.46 -1.19
CA LYS A 72 -2.62 -11.87 -1.52
C LYS A 72 -1.81 -11.99 -2.80
N ASP A 73 -1.30 -13.17 -3.11
CA ASP A 73 -0.42 -13.36 -4.28
C ASP A 73 -1.17 -13.19 -5.60
N ASN A 74 -2.48 -13.43 -5.59
CA ASN A 74 -3.33 -13.20 -6.75
C ASN A 74 -3.84 -11.76 -6.88
N ASP A 75 -3.56 -10.88 -5.90
CA ASP A 75 -4.03 -9.48 -5.94
C ASP A 75 -3.14 -8.58 -6.81
N ILE A 76 -1.86 -8.96 -6.94
CA ILE A 76 -0.89 -8.32 -7.84
C ILE A 76 -0.01 -9.43 -8.44
N PRO A 77 -0.35 -9.95 -9.63
CA PRO A 77 0.46 -10.91 -10.34
C PRO A 77 1.88 -10.39 -10.65
N PHE A 78 2.82 -11.32 -10.83
CA PHE A 78 4.15 -11.02 -11.34
C PHE A 78 4.07 -10.26 -12.68
N SER A 79 5.00 -9.31 -12.89
CA SER A 79 5.04 -8.43 -14.07
C SER A 79 3.86 -7.45 -14.20
N SER A 80 3.05 -7.25 -13.16
CA SER A 80 2.14 -6.12 -13.12
C SER A 80 2.90 -4.80 -13.24
N VAL A 81 2.30 -3.79 -13.85
CA VAL A 81 2.91 -2.46 -14.04
C VAL A 81 2.40 -1.50 -12.98
N LEU A 82 3.29 -1.02 -12.12
CA LEU A 82 3.02 0.04 -11.16
C LEU A 82 3.28 1.41 -11.79
N VAL A 83 2.32 2.31 -11.65
CA VAL A 83 2.38 3.69 -12.17
C VAL A 83 2.44 4.69 -11.03
N ILE A 84 3.43 5.57 -11.12
CA ILE A 84 3.67 6.66 -10.18
C ILE A 84 3.31 7.98 -10.87
N GLU A 85 2.07 8.45 -10.71
CA GLU A 85 1.55 9.68 -11.34
C GLU A 85 2.08 10.96 -10.68
N PRO A 86 2.90 11.79 -11.33
CA PRO A 86 3.58 12.93 -10.69
C PRO A 86 2.62 13.87 -9.97
N LYS A 87 3.13 14.57 -8.95
CA LYS A 87 2.32 15.55 -8.20
C LYS A 87 1.87 16.71 -9.11
N ASP A 88 2.72 17.07 -10.07
CA ASP A 88 2.47 18.10 -11.07
C ASP A 88 2.54 17.46 -12.45
N LYS A 89 1.36 17.23 -13.05
CA LYS A 89 1.22 16.57 -14.36
C LYS A 89 1.72 17.43 -15.53
N ASP A 90 1.89 18.74 -15.32
CA ASP A 90 2.35 19.66 -16.35
C ASP A 90 3.89 19.73 -16.41
N LYS A 91 4.58 19.25 -15.36
CA LYS A 91 6.05 19.32 -15.25
C LYS A 91 6.77 17.99 -15.41
N GLU A 92 6.14 16.90 -15.02
CA GLU A 92 6.78 15.59 -14.99
C GLU A 92 5.89 14.55 -15.68
N LEU A 93 6.53 13.49 -16.21
CA LEU A 93 5.84 12.34 -16.77
C LEU A 93 5.62 11.26 -15.69
N PRO A 94 4.57 10.44 -15.82
CA PRO A 94 4.42 9.22 -15.02
C PRO A 94 5.64 8.32 -15.13
N LYS A 95 6.02 7.70 -14.00
CA LYS A 95 7.03 6.65 -13.98
C LYS A 95 6.36 5.29 -13.93
N PHE A 96 6.92 4.34 -14.66
CA PHE A 96 6.41 2.98 -14.81
C PHE A 96 7.44 1.99 -14.29
N PHE A 97 6.98 0.99 -13.55
CA PHE A 97 7.83 -0.06 -13.00
C PHE A 97 7.15 -1.42 -13.15
N TYR A 98 7.92 -2.47 -13.45
CA TYR A 98 7.44 -3.84 -13.29
C TYR A 98 7.50 -4.21 -11.81
N VAL A 99 6.42 -4.82 -11.32
CA VAL A 99 6.42 -5.48 -10.02
C VAL A 99 7.06 -6.86 -10.20
N VAL A 100 8.25 -7.05 -9.63
CA VAL A 100 9.04 -8.28 -9.80
C VAL A 100 8.98 -9.19 -8.58
N ALA A 101 8.74 -8.62 -7.40
CA ALA A 101 8.51 -9.39 -6.20
C ALA A 101 7.59 -8.65 -5.24
N LYS A 102 7.01 -9.43 -4.34
CA LYS A 102 6.23 -8.95 -3.22
C LYS A 102 6.72 -9.67 -1.97
N LYS A 103 6.92 -8.91 -0.91
CA LYS A 103 7.20 -9.41 0.44
C LYS A 103 6.00 -9.08 1.32
N HIS A 104 5.51 -10.09 2.01
CA HIS A 104 4.63 -9.93 3.16
C HIS A 104 5.28 -10.68 4.33
N ASP A 105 5.58 -9.95 5.39
CA ASP A 105 6.07 -10.49 6.66
C ASP A 105 5.06 -10.13 7.73
N GLU A 106 4.78 -11.03 8.66
CA GLU A 106 3.89 -10.76 9.80
C GLU A 106 4.41 -9.59 10.66
N ASN A 107 5.71 -9.26 10.53
CA ASN A 107 6.35 -8.16 11.23
C ASN A 107 6.33 -6.84 10.44
N ASP A 108 5.96 -6.85 9.16
CA ASP A 108 5.87 -5.64 8.34
C ASP A 108 4.55 -4.91 8.71
N LEU A 109 4.63 -4.14 9.79
CA LEU A 109 3.51 -3.42 10.40
C LEU A 109 3.77 -1.91 10.45
N VAL A 110 2.77 -1.12 10.08
CA VAL A 110 2.75 0.33 10.31
C VAL A 110 1.98 0.67 11.58
N SER A 111 2.56 1.53 12.42
CA SER A 111 1.90 2.12 13.59
C SER A 111 1.11 3.37 13.20
N LEU A 112 -0.19 3.38 13.50
CA LEU A 112 -1.11 4.46 13.19
C LEU A 112 -1.79 4.95 14.46
N LYS A 113 -1.89 6.27 14.61
CA LYS A 113 -2.56 6.90 15.76
C LYS A 113 -3.87 7.54 15.31
N ILE A 114 -4.97 7.20 15.99
CA ILE A 114 -6.28 7.80 15.76
C ILE A 114 -6.88 8.30 17.07
N LYS A 115 -7.62 9.41 17.00
CA LYS A 115 -8.38 9.94 18.13
C LYS A 115 -9.78 9.32 18.15
N GLU A 116 -10.13 8.71 19.27
CA GLU A 116 -11.43 8.09 19.55
C GLU A 116 -12.07 8.75 20.77
N LYS A 117 -13.40 8.80 20.81
CA LYS A 117 -14.14 9.28 21.99
C LYS A 117 -14.46 8.09 22.88
N GLU A 118 -13.89 8.06 24.07
CA GLU A 118 -14.21 7.10 25.12
C GLU A 118 -14.75 7.89 26.32
N GLU A 119 -15.96 7.57 26.77
CA GLU A 119 -16.57 8.13 28.00
C GLU A 119 -16.42 9.67 28.10
N GLU A 120 -16.84 10.37 27.03
CA GLU A 120 -16.81 11.85 26.89
C GLU A 120 -15.41 12.49 26.77
N LYS A 121 -14.34 11.71 26.70
CA LYS A 121 -12.97 12.20 26.49
C LYS A 121 -12.41 11.75 25.14
N GLU A 122 -11.65 12.63 24.49
CA GLU A 122 -10.85 12.24 23.32
C GLU A 122 -9.56 11.56 23.79
N VAL A 123 -9.37 10.32 23.36
CA VAL A 123 -8.18 9.51 23.64
C VAL A 123 -7.48 9.20 22.32
N GLU A 124 -6.17 9.34 22.28
CA GLU A 124 -5.36 8.93 21.13
C GLU A 124 -4.89 7.49 21.33
N ASN A 125 -5.34 6.61 20.45
CA ASN A 125 -5.02 5.18 20.47
C ASN A 125 -4.08 4.84 19.31
N GLU A 126 -3.07 4.01 19.57
CA GLU A 126 -2.13 3.51 18.58
C GLU A 126 -2.51 2.08 18.14
N TYR A 127 -2.52 1.86 16.83
CA TYR A 127 -2.88 0.60 16.20
C TYR A 127 -1.80 0.18 15.22
N LYS A 128 -1.49 -1.11 15.20
CA LYS A 128 -0.60 -1.70 14.20
C LYS A 128 -1.42 -2.29 13.06
N ARG A 129 -0.97 -2.08 11.82
CA ARG A 129 -1.61 -2.59 10.61
C ARG A 129 -0.60 -3.19 9.65
N PRO A 130 -0.95 -4.30 8.97
CA PRO A 130 -0.06 -4.92 8.01
C PRO A 130 0.18 -4.02 6.80
N VAL A 131 1.38 -4.12 6.24
CA VAL A 131 1.74 -3.53 4.96
C VAL A 131 2.31 -4.60 4.04
N THR A 132 2.28 -4.30 2.74
CA THR A 132 2.87 -5.14 1.69
C THR A 132 4.02 -4.38 1.05
N ILE A 133 5.20 -4.97 0.95
CA ILE A 133 6.35 -4.35 0.28
C ILE A 133 6.47 -4.93 -1.13
N LEU A 134 6.48 -4.07 -2.13
CA LEU A 134 6.73 -4.41 -3.52
C LEU A 134 8.18 -4.11 -3.88
N THR A 135 8.81 -5.01 -4.63
CA THR A 135 10.09 -4.78 -5.31
C THR A 135 9.83 -4.47 -6.78
N LEU A 136 10.48 -3.42 -7.26
CA LEU A 136 10.24 -2.79 -8.55
C LEU A 136 11.46 -2.90 -9.47
N ASP A 137 11.20 -3.10 -10.76
CA ASP A 137 12.18 -3.03 -11.83
C ASP A 137 11.84 -1.84 -12.77
N PRO A 138 12.74 -0.86 -12.95
CA PRO A 138 12.52 0.29 -13.83
C PRO A 138 12.58 -0.04 -15.32
N GLY A 139 12.91 -1.27 -15.73
CA GLY A 139 13.08 -1.70 -17.12
C GLY A 139 11.82 -1.72 -17.99
N VAL A 140 10.77 -0.96 -17.65
CA VAL A 140 9.54 -0.87 -18.44
C VAL A 140 9.81 -0.15 -19.76
N GLN A 141 9.45 -0.80 -20.86
CA GLN A 141 9.51 -0.22 -22.20
C GLN A 141 8.11 0.07 -22.72
N GLU A 142 7.83 1.32 -23.05
CA GLU A 142 6.61 1.70 -23.74
C GLU A 142 6.70 1.29 -25.21
N VAL A 143 5.74 0.50 -25.68
CA VAL A 143 5.67 0.05 -27.08
C VAL A 143 4.34 0.47 -27.69
N GLN A 144 4.39 1.04 -28.89
CA GLN A 144 3.19 1.34 -29.64
C GLN A 144 2.66 0.07 -30.30
N VAL A 145 1.40 -0.24 -30.05
CA VAL A 145 0.72 -1.41 -30.63
C VAL A 145 -0.48 -0.99 -31.47
N ILE A 146 -0.75 -1.76 -32.53
CA ILE A 146 -1.95 -1.64 -33.36
C ILE A 146 -2.86 -2.82 -32.99
N LYS A 147 -4.11 -2.50 -32.64
CA LYS A 147 -5.14 -3.53 -32.38
C LYS A 147 -5.88 -3.85 -33.68
N VAL A 148 -5.72 -5.07 -34.20
CA VAL A 148 -6.40 -5.57 -35.41
C VAL A 148 -7.11 -6.87 -35.07
N ASN A 149 -8.43 -6.91 -35.24
CA ASN A 149 -9.26 -8.09 -34.96
C ASN A 149 -8.95 -8.74 -33.59
N LYS A 150 -8.97 -7.93 -32.52
CA LYS A 150 -8.65 -8.32 -31.13
C LYS A 150 -7.20 -8.82 -30.88
N LYS A 151 -6.31 -8.74 -31.87
CA LYS A 151 -4.88 -9.03 -31.70
C LYS A 151 -4.08 -7.73 -31.66
N TYR A 152 -2.99 -7.74 -30.90
CA TYR A 152 -2.08 -6.61 -30.79
C TYR A 152 -0.81 -6.91 -31.59
N PHE A 153 -0.37 -5.94 -32.39
CA PHE A 153 0.84 -6.03 -33.20
C PHE A 153 1.72 -4.82 -32.90
N LEU A 154 3.04 -5.01 -32.84
CA LEU A 154 3.97 -3.89 -32.71
C LEU A 154 3.87 -2.98 -33.94
N ARG A 155 3.69 -1.67 -33.71
CA ARG A 155 3.74 -0.68 -34.76
C ARG A 155 5.18 -0.55 -35.25
N LYS A 156 5.40 -0.77 -36.55
CA LYS A 156 6.68 -0.43 -37.18
C LYS A 156 6.70 1.07 -37.48
N GLU A 157 7.71 1.77 -36.98
CA GLU A 157 8.00 3.14 -37.38
C GLU A 157 8.78 3.11 -38.70
N GLU A 158 8.43 4.01 -39.63
CA GLU A 158 9.26 4.23 -40.81
C GLU A 158 10.54 4.93 -40.37
N SER A 159 11.68 4.26 -40.57
CA SER A 159 12.99 4.89 -40.41
C SER A 159 13.12 5.97 -41.48
N LYS A 160 13.18 7.25 -41.07
CA LYS A 160 13.51 8.37 -41.95
C LYS A 160 14.99 8.41 -42.29
#